data_AF-A0A3D5PMS9-F1
#
_entry.id   AF-A0A3D5PMS9-F1
#
_cell.length_a   1.000
_cell.length_b   1.000
_cell.length_c   1.000
_cell.angle_alpha   90.00
_cell.angle_beta   90.00
_cell.angle_gamma   90.00
#
_symmetry.space_group_name_H-M   'P 1'
#
loop_
_entity.id
_entity.type
_entity.pdbx_description
1 polymer ?
#
loop_
_entity_poly.entity_id
_entity_poly.type
_entity_poly.pdbx_seq_one_letter_code
_entity_poly.pdbx_strand_id
1 'polypeptide(L)' 'VMGATNPADAAAGTIRAEFAESVGENSVHGSDAPETAAEEIAFFFSGLELVG' A
#
# COMPACT_ATOMS: atom_id res chain seq x y z
N VAL A 1 7.87 5.32 0.53
CA VAL A 1 7.33 4.95 1.86
C VAL A 1 7.23 3.44 2.03
N MET A 2 6.38 2.75 1.24
CA MET A 2 6.13 1.31 1.44
C MET A 2 7.36 0.40 1.20
N GLY A 3 8.09 0.60 0.10
CA GLY A 3 9.17 -0.28 -0.33
C GLY A 3 8.74 -1.32 -1.38
N ALA A 4 9.70 -2.07 -1.93
CA ALA A 4 9.44 -3.12 -2.92
C ALA A 4 8.49 -4.19 -2.38
N THR A 5 7.71 -4.85 -3.25
CA THR A 5 6.71 -5.87 -2.85
C THR A 5 7.34 -7.04 -2.09
N ASN A 6 8.52 -7.48 -2.53
CA ASN A 6 9.33 -8.44 -1.80
C ASN A 6 10.16 -7.70 -0.73
N PRO A 7 9.98 -8.00 0.57
CA PRO A 7 10.70 -7.31 1.63
C PRO A 7 12.22 -7.47 1.53
N ALA A 8 12.72 -8.57 0.97
CA ALA A 8 14.15 -8.78 0.76
C ALA A 8 14.78 -7.78 -0.24
N ASP A 9 13.96 -7.19 -1.11
CA ASP A 9 14.38 -6.19 -2.12
C ASP A 9 14.03 -4.75 -1.69
N ALA A 10 13.38 -4.58 -0.53
CA ALA A 10 12.95 -3.26 -0.05
C ALA A 10 14.11 -2.47 0.55
N ALA A 11 14.20 -1.18 0.23
CA ALA A 11 15.23 -0.31 0.78
C ALA A 11 15.07 -0.15 2.31
N ALA A 12 16.20 -0.08 3.03
CA ALA A 12 16.20 0.16 4.48
C ALA A 12 15.42 1.44 4.83
N GLY A 13 14.66 1.40 5.93
CA GLY A 13 13.80 2.52 6.36
C GLY A 13 12.41 2.56 5.69
N THR A 14 12.10 1.61 4.80
CA THR A 14 10.75 1.47 4.24
C THR A 14 9.90 0.53 5.09
N ILE A 15 8.58 0.69 5.05
CA ILE A 15 7.64 -0.10 5.88
C ILE A 15 7.87 -1.62 5.67
N ARG A 16 8.02 -2.05 4.41
CA ARG A 16 8.24 -3.47 4.09
C ARG A 16 9.62 -3.98 4.51
N ALA A 17 10.65 -3.14 4.53
CA ALA A 17 11.95 -3.56 5.05
C ALA A 17 11.91 -3.74 6.58
N GLU A 18 11.08 -2.98 7.29
CA GLU A 18 11.05 -2.99 8.76
C GLU A 18 10.04 -3.98 9.35
N PHE A 19 8.91 -4.24 8.66
CA PHE A 19 7.75 -4.89 9.29
C PHE A 19 7.15 -6.08 8.53
N ALA A 20 7.59 -6.38 7.31
CA ALA A 20 7.02 -7.46 6.51
C ALA A 20 7.73 -8.81 6.75
N GLU A 21 6.94 -9.88 6.75
CA GLU A 21 7.43 -11.25 7.01
C GLU A 21 7.78 -11.99 5.71
N SER A 22 6.97 -11.81 4.67
CA SER A 22 7.14 -12.50 3.39
C SER A 22 6.54 -11.71 2.22
N VAL A 23 6.66 -12.21 0.99
CA VAL A 23 6.02 -11.60 -0.19
C VAL A 23 4.49 -11.60 -0.07
N GLY A 24 3.91 -12.64 0.52
CA GLY A 24 2.45 -12.75 0.74
C GLY A 24 1.96 -11.99 1.97
N GLU A 25 2.84 -11.79 2.96
CA GLU A 25 2.56 -11.11 4.22
C GLU A 25 3.42 -9.85 4.34
N ASN A 26 3.24 -8.93 3.39
CA ASN A 26 4.10 -7.75 3.23
C ASN A 26 3.57 -6.46 3.91
N SER A 27 2.78 -6.64 4.97
CA SER A 27 2.25 -5.61 5.90
C SER A 27 1.27 -4.58 5.33
N VAL A 28 1.51 -4.02 4.14
CA VAL A 28 0.75 -2.88 3.62
C VAL A 28 0.43 -3.00 2.13
N HIS A 29 -0.75 -2.53 1.76
CA HIS A 29 -1.21 -2.26 0.39
C HIS A 29 -1.16 -0.75 0.09
N GLY A 30 -1.03 -0.42 -1.18
CA GLY A 30 -1.24 0.93 -1.69
C GLY A 30 -1.38 0.89 -3.20
N SER A 31 -2.29 1.71 -3.74
CA SER A 31 -2.56 1.78 -5.17
C SER A 31 -1.30 2.14 -5.95
N ASP A 32 -1.14 1.53 -7.12
CA ASP A 32 0.08 1.62 -7.94
C ASP A 32 0.05 2.75 -8.98
N ALA A 33 -1.12 3.34 -9.25
CA ALA A 33 -1.32 4.43 -10.19
C ALA A 33 -2.48 5.36 -9.76
N PRO A 34 -2.56 6.59 -10.29
CA PRO A 34 -3.69 7.48 -10.03
C PRO A 34 -5.05 6.90 -10.43
N GLU A 35 -5.09 6.14 -11.52
CA GLU A 35 -6.30 5.50 -12.03
C GLU A 35 -6.78 4.39 -11.08
N THR A 36 -5.87 3.50 -10.66
CA THR A 36 -6.19 2.42 -9.70
C THR A 36 -6.50 2.97 -8.32
N ALA A 37 -5.89 4.09 -7.92
CA ALA A 37 -6.26 4.79 -6.69
C ALA A 37 -7.71 5.29 -6.73
N ALA A 38 -8.15 5.89 -7.83
CA ALA A 38 -9.53 6.36 -7.97
C ALA A 38 -10.54 5.21 -7.88
N GLU A 39 -10.23 4.07 -8.52
CA GLU A 39 -11.05 2.86 -8.46
C GLU A 39 -11.10 2.25 -7.04
N GLU A 40 -9.95 2.06 -6.40
CA GLU A 40 -9.86 1.45 -5.07
C GLU A 40 -10.51 2.33 -3.98
N ILE A 41 -10.31 3.66 -4.04
CA ILE A 41 -10.94 4.58 -3.09
C ILE A 41 -12.46 4.48 -3.19
N ALA A 42 -13.01 4.50 -4.40
CA ALA A 42 -14.46 4.40 -4.63
C ALA A 42 -15.02 3.01 -4.29
N PHE A 43 -14.19 1.96 -4.36
CA PHE A 43 -14.56 0.61 -3.97
C PHE A 43 -14.75 0.49 -2.45
N PHE A 44 -13.86 1.08 -1.66
CA PHE A 44 -13.88 0.95 -0.19
C PHE A 44 -14.71 2.02 0.52
N PHE A 45 -14.78 3.23 -0.01
CA PHE A 45 -15.40 4.37 0.65
C PHE A 45 -16.49 4.98 -0.23
N SER A 46 -17.64 5.24 0.37
CA SER A 46 -18.64 6.13 -0.21
C SER A 46 -18.12 7.56 -0.22
N GLY A 47 -18.59 8.37 -1.18
CA GLY A 47 -18.23 9.79 -1.24
C GLY A 47 -18.66 10.60 -0.01
N LEU A 48 -19.52 10.05 0.86
CA LEU A 48 -19.95 10.68 2.12
C LEU A 48 -18.97 10.43 3.27
N GLU A 49 -18.09 9.43 3.15
CA GLU A 49 -17.04 9.12 4.15
C GLU A 49 -15.77 9.94 3.91
N LEU A 50 -15.63 10.54 2.71
CA LEU A 50 -14.53 11.44 2.37
C LEU A 50 -14.79 12.81 3.00
N VAL A 51 -14.07 13.11 4.09
CA VAL A 51 -14.18 14.37 4.84
C VAL A 51 -12.84 15.10 4.88
N GLY A 52 -12.87 16.43 4.78
CA GLY A 52 -11.68 17.28 4.76
C GLY A 52 -12.00 18.70 4.31
#